data_AF-A0A932YKG9-F1
#
_entry.id   AF-A0A932YKG9-F1
#
_cell.length_a   1.000
_cell.length_b   1.000
_cell.length_c   1.000
_cell.angle_alpha   90.00
_cell.angle_beta   90.00
_cell.angle_gamma   90.00
#
_symmetry.space_group_name_H-M   'P 1'
#
loop_
_entity.id
_entity.type
_entity.pdbx_description
1 polymer ?
#
loop_
_entity_poly.entity_id
_entity_poly.type
_entity_poly.pdbx_seq_one_letter_code
_entity_poly.pdbx_strand_id
1 'polypeptide(L)'
;MLTKNDLSQIKTVVTETIKPEVKALRKTMVTKEDLKGMATKEDMKGLEKRLIERIDEAQMEIIATVDKHKADKDKVENLEKRVERLEDNSGLPPYVDQ
;
A
#
# COMPACT_ATOMS: atom_id res chain seq x y z
N MET A 1 -37.97 -6.70 55.71
CA MET A 1 -38.84 -7.28 54.67
C MET A 1 -39.04 -6.22 53.61
N LEU A 2 -38.88 -6.56 52.32
CA LEU A 2 -39.21 -5.63 51.23
C LEU A 2 -40.69 -5.26 51.30
N THR A 3 -40.96 -3.96 51.30
CA THR A 3 -42.30 -3.38 51.39
C THR A 3 -42.91 -3.21 50.00
N LYS A 4 -44.24 -3.05 49.95
CA LYS A 4 -44.92 -2.69 48.69
C LYS A 4 -44.41 -1.37 48.11
N ASN A 5 -43.95 -0.45 48.96
CA ASN A 5 -43.36 0.81 48.55
C ASN A 5 -42.01 0.58 47.84
N ASP A 6 -41.15 -0.28 48.38
CA ASP A 6 -39.87 -0.63 47.74
C ASP A 6 -40.11 -1.24 46.35
N LEU A 7 -41.12 -2.10 46.22
CA LEU A 7 -41.52 -2.67 44.92
C LEU A 7 -42.00 -1.60 43.93
N SER A 8 -42.73 -0.59 44.41
CA SER A 8 -43.21 0.52 43.58
C SER A 8 -42.05 1.37 43.06
N GLN A 9 -41.10 1.72 43.94
CA GLN A 9 -39.93 2.51 43.56
C GLN A 9 -39.05 1.76 42.56
N ILE A 10 -38.82 0.46 42.76
CA ILE A 10 -38.09 -0.39 41.82
C ILE A 10 -38.79 -0.41 40.46
N LYS A 11 -40.13 -0.55 40.43
CA LYS A 11 -40.90 -0.54 39.19
C LYS A 11 -40.71 0.76 38.42
N THR A 12 -40.82 1.90 39.10
CA THR A 12 -40.62 3.23 38.50
C THR A 12 -39.22 3.36 37.89
N VAL A 13 -38.17 3.04 38.65
CA VAL A 13 -36.78 3.12 38.16
C VAL A 13 -36.56 2.20 36.95
N VAL A 14 -37.09 0.96 37.00
CA VAL A 14 -36.97 0.02 35.88
C VAL A 14 -37.67 0.54 34.63
N THR A 15 -38.88 1.10 34.75
CA THR A 15 -39.67 1.51 33.59
C THR A 15 -39.27 2.84 33.01
N GLU A 16 -38.93 3.82 33.85
CA GLU A 16 -38.69 5.20 33.44
C GLU A 16 -37.22 5.50 33.14
N THR A 17 -36.30 4.75 33.75
CA THR A 17 -34.87 5.01 33.63
C THR A 17 -34.17 3.87 32.87
N ILE A 18 -34.25 2.64 33.39
CA ILE A 18 -33.48 1.52 32.85
C ILE A 18 -33.98 1.09 31.47
N LYS A 19 -35.31 0.98 31.27
CA LYS A 19 -35.88 0.48 30.02
C LYS A 19 -35.59 1.41 28.83
N PRO A 20 -35.72 2.75 28.93
CA PRO A 20 -35.31 3.66 27.87
C PRO A 20 -33.81 3.60 27.58
N GLU A 21 -32.95 3.55 28.59
CA GLU A 21 -31.50 3.46 28.41
C GLU A 21 -31.08 2.17 27.70
N VAL A 22 -31.62 1.01 28.10
CA VAL A 22 -31.37 -0.27 27.42
C VAL A 22 -31.85 -0.23 25.96
N LYS A 23 -32.96 0.46 25.68
CA LYS A 23 -33.45 0.66 24.31
C LYS A 23 -32.51 1.56 23.50
N ALA A 24 -31.96 2.61 24.11
CA ALA A 24 -31.00 3.49 23.46
C ALA A 24 -29.67 2.76 23.17
N LEU A 25 -29.15 1.99 24.14
CA LEU A 25 -27.96 1.16 23.96
C LEU A 25 -28.12 0.17 22.80
N ARG A 26 -29.26 -0.54 22.73
CA ARG A 26 -29.53 -1.47 21.62
C ARG A 26 -29.54 -0.80 20.24
N LYS A 27 -29.87 0.49 20.16
CA LYS A 27 -29.87 1.23 18.89
C LYS A 27 -28.46 1.65 18.43
N THR A 28 -27.50 1.76 19.35
CA THR A 28 -26.12 2.19 19.02
C THR A 28 -25.14 1.03 18.94
N MET A 29 -25.53 -0.17 19.39
CA MET A 29 -24.71 -1.36 19.26
C MET A 29 -24.56 -1.76 17.79
N VAL A 30 -23.31 -1.91 17.39
CA VAL A 30 -22.93 -2.54 16.12
C VAL A 30 -23.21 -4.05 16.22
N THR A 31 -23.77 -4.60 15.16
CA THR A 31 -24.08 -6.02 15.01
C THR A 31 -22.94 -6.76 14.30
N LYS A 32 -22.99 -8.10 14.30
CA LYS A 32 -22.02 -8.90 13.54
C LYS A 32 -22.15 -8.65 12.03
N GLU A 33 -23.37 -8.41 11.57
CA GLU A 33 -23.69 -8.07 10.18
C GLU A 33 -23.01 -6.76 9.76
N ASP A 34 -22.95 -5.76 10.64
CA ASP A 34 -22.27 -4.48 10.35
C ASP A 34 -20.75 -4.64 10.20
N LEU A 35 -20.16 -5.68 10.80
CA LEU A 35 -18.74 -5.99 10.71
C LEU A 35 -18.40 -6.92 9.52
N LYS A 36 -19.41 -7.47 8.82
CA LYS A 36 -19.16 -8.32 7.65
C LYS A 36 -18.52 -7.48 6.55
N GLY A 37 -17.40 -7.98 6.02
CA GLY A 37 -16.66 -7.31 4.95
C GLY A 37 -15.64 -6.27 5.42
N MET A 38 -15.50 -6.05 6.73
CA MET A 38 -14.37 -5.27 7.23
C MET A 38 -13.07 -6.05 7.01
N ALA A 39 -12.09 -5.40 6.39
CA ALA A 39 -10.74 -5.94 6.28
C ALA A 39 -10.09 -6.04 7.67
N THR A 40 -9.28 -7.08 7.84
CA THR A 40 -8.48 -7.33 9.03
C THR A 40 -7.10 -6.67 8.90
N LYS A 41 -6.35 -6.63 10.02
CA LYS A 41 -4.96 -6.15 10.00
C LYS A 41 -4.06 -7.09 9.20
N GLU A 42 -4.39 -8.37 9.19
CA GLU A 42 -3.71 -9.43 8.47
C GLU A 42 -3.87 -9.24 6.95
N ASP A 43 -5.03 -8.79 6.49
CA ASP A 43 -5.25 -8.44 5.08
C ASP A 43 -4.30 -7.30 4.63
N MET A 44 -4.14 -6.28 5.49
CA MET A 44 -3.21 -5.17 5.22
C MET A 44 -1.75 -5.63 5.19
N LYS A 45 -1.32 -6.45 6.16
CA LYS A 45 0.04 -7.04 6.16
C LYS A 45 0.28 -7.90 4.91
N GLY A 46 -0.74 -8.62 4.46
CA GLY A 46 -0.68 -9.40 3.23
C GLY A 46 -0.52 -8.52 1.99
N LEU A 47 -1.22 -7.38 1.92
CA LEU A 47 -1.06 -6.40 0.84
C LEU A 47 0.32 -5.75 0.86
N GLU A 48 0.78 -5.31 2.03
CA GLU A 48 2.10 -4.71 2.23
C GLU A 48 3.22 -5.64 1.76
N LYS A 49 3.20 -6.90 2.21
CA LYS A 49 4.17 -7.92 1.80
C LYS A 49 4.21 -8.09 0.27
N ARG A 50 3.04 -8.26 -0.37
CA ARG A 50 2.96 -8.41 -1.83
C ARG A 50 3.45 -7.17 -2.59
N LEU A 51 3.23 -5.98 -2.04
CA LEU A 51 3.72 -4.73 -2.63
C LEU A 51 5.25 -4.65 -2.56
N ILE A 52 5.83 -4.96 -1.40
CA ILE A 52 7.29 -4.99 -1.22
C ILE A 52 7.93 -5.99 -2.19
N GLU A 53 7.43 -7.22 -2.23
CA GLU A 53 7.95 -8.28 -3.12
C GLU A 53 7.93 -7.84 -4.59
N ARG A 54 6.83 -7.23 -5.05
CA ARG A 54 6.72 -6.72 -6.43
C ARG A 54 7.66 -5.55 -6.72
N ILE A 55 7.88 -4.66 -5.74
CA ILE A 55 8.80 -3.54 -5.89
C ILE A 55 10.22 -4.07 -6.01
N ASP A 56 10.62 -5.04 -5.18
CA ASP A 56 11.94 -5.65 -5.24
C ASP A 56 12.20 -6.34 -6.58
N GLU A 57 11.20 -7.08 -7.09
CA GLU A 57 11.25 -7.71 -8.43
C GLU A 57 11.47 -6.66 -9.54
N ALA A 58 10.66 -5.59 -9.54
CA ALA A 58 10.78 -4.53 -10.54
C ALA A 58 12.12 -3.79 -10.44
N GLN A 59 12.63 -3.57 -9.23
CA GLN A 59 13.94 -2.94 -9.01
C GLN A 59 15.08 -3.80 -9.57
N MET A 60 15.04 -5.12 -9.39
CA MET A 60 16.04 -6.03 -9.95
C MET A 60 16.09 -5.95 -11.48
N GLU A 61 14.94 -5.93 -12.16
CA GLU A 61 14.86 -5.81 -13.62
C GLU A 61 15.43 -4.48 -14.13
N ILE A 62 15.09 -3.38 -13.44
CA ILE A 62 15.61 -2.04 -13.77
C ILE A 62 17.13 -2.00 -13.61
N ILE A 63 17.66 -2.51 -12.50
CA ILE A 63 19.10 -2.53 -12.23
C ILE A 63 19.84 -3.30 -13.33
N ALA A 64 19.38 -4.51 -13.66
CA ALA A 64 19.97 -5.33 -14.71
C ALA A 64 19.97 -4.62 -16.07
N THR A 65 18.87 -3.94 -16.39
CA THR A 65 18.75 -3.16 -17.62
C THR A 65 19.71 -1.97 -17.64
N VAL A 66 19.82 -1.23 -16.54
CA VAL A 66 20.74 -0.09 -16.41
C VAL A 66 22.20 -0.54 -16.53
N ASP A 67 22.58 -1.65 -15.90
CA ASP A 67 23.95 -2.17 -15.98
C ASP A 67 24.31 -2.62 -17.39
N LYS A 68 23.37 -3.23 -18.12
CA LYS A 68 23.56 -3.54 -19.54
C LYS A 68 23.77 -2.27 -20.37
N HIS A 69 22.94 -1.24 -20.17
CA HIS A 69 23.09 0.03 -20.90
C HIS A 69 24.41 0.74 -20.60
N LYS A 70 24.91 0.68 -19.36
CA LYS A 70 26.24 1.20 -19.02
C LYS A 70 27.33 0.46 -19.80
N ALA A 71 27.29 -0.86 -19.81
CA ALA A 71 28.26 -1.66 -20.57
C ALA A 71 28.20 -1.40 -22.08
N ASP A 72 27.01 -1.20 -22.63
CA ASP A 72 26.84 -0.87 -24.05
C ASP A 72 27.30 0.57 -24.36
N LYS A 73 27.05 1.53 -23.46
CA LYS A 73 27.58 2.90 -23.57
C LYS A 73 29.11 2.92 -23.59
N ASP A 74 29.77 2.16 -22.73
CA ASP A 74 31.24 2.06 -22.70
C ASP A 74 31.80 1.50 -24.02
N LYS A 75 31.10 0.53 -24.63
CA LYS A 75 31.46 0.01 -25.96
C LYS A 75 31.29 1.07 -27.04
N VAL A 76 30.19 1.83 -27.01
CA VAL A 76 29.92 2.91 -27.97
C VAL A 76 31.00 3.99 -27.87
N GLU A 77 31.34 4.44 -26.67
CA GLU A 77 32.42 5.44 -26.48
C GLU A 77 33.76 4.96 -27.05
N ASN A 78 34.08 3.68 -26.87
CA ASN A 78 35.28 3.08 -27.46
C ASN A 78 35.22 3.00 -28.99
N LEU A 79 34.05 2.77 -29.57
CA LEU A 79 33.84 2.77 -31.02
C LEU A 79 33.93 4.18 -31.59
N GLU A 80 33.33 5.18 -30.95
CA GLU A 80 33.43 6.60 -31.34
C GLU A 80 34.89 7.04 -31.43
N LYS A 81 35.70 6.75 -30.39
CA LYS A 81 37.15 7.02 -30.40
C LYS A 81 37.90 6.30 -31.54
N ARG A 82 37.44 5.09 -31.92
CA ARG A 82 38.05 4.34 -33.03
C ARG A 82 37.67 4.93 -34.38
N VAL A 83 36.44 5.41 -34.52
CA VAL A 83 35.95 6.08 -35.73
C VAL A 83 36.71 7.38 -35.94
N GLU A 84 36.84 8.22 -34.91
CA GLU A 84 37.61 9.47 -34.97
C GLU A 84 39.04 9.23 -35.50
N ARG A 85 39.75 8.24 -34.96
CA ARG A 85 41.10 7.88 -35.45
C ARG A 85 41.12 7.40 -36.91
N LEU A 86 40.06 6.73 -37.38
CA LEU A 86 39.98 6.27 -38.77
C LEU A 86 39.65 7.41 -39.73
N GLU A 87 38.81 8.36 -39.31
CA GLU A 87 38.47 9.57 -40.06
C GLU A 87 39.72 10.43 -40.26
N ASP A 88 40.47 10.69 -39.17
CA ASP A 88 41.73 11.42 -39.20
C ASP A 88 42.75 10.77 -40.17
N ASN A 89 42.93 9.46 -40.06
CA ASN A 89 43.87 8.73 -40.91
C ASN A 89 43.46 8.70 -42.39
N SER A 90 42.17 8.85 -42.68
CA SER A 90 41.62 8.81 -44.04
C SER A 90 41.38 10.20 -44.63
N GLY A 91 41.59 11.27 -43.86
CA GLY A 91 41.28 12.65 -44.26
C GLY A 91 39.78 12.91 -44.44
N LEU A 92 38.92 12.12 -43.79
CA LEU A 92 37.48 12.29 -43.84
C LEU A 92 37.03 13.31 -42.78
N PRO A 93 35.98 14.09 -43.03
CA PRO A 93 35.40 14.95 -42.01
C PRO A 93 34.75 14.10 -40.89
N PRO A 94 34.64 14.63 -39.65
CA PRO A 94 33.99 13.93 -38.56
C PRO A 94 32.54 13.57 -38.87
N TYR A 95 32.13 12.37 -38.50
CA TYR A 95 30.73 11.96 -38.55
C TYR A 95 29.89 12.79 -37.56
N VAL A 96 28.67 13.15 -37.99
CA VAL A 96 27.71 13.93 -37.19
C VAL A 96 26.38 13.18 -37.22
N ASP A 97 25.88 12.77 -36.05
CA ASP A 97 24.54 12.18 -35.95
C ASP A 97 23.48 13.23 -36.33
N GLN A 98 22.53 12.83 -37.18
CA GLN A 98 21.39 13.66 -37.61
C GLN A 98 20.27 13.68 -36.57
#